data_AF-A0A285Q0C9-F1
#
_entry.id   AF-A0A285Q0C9-F1
#
_cell.length_a   1.000
_cell.length_b   1.000
_cell.length_c   1.000
_cell.angle_alpha   90.00
_cell.angle_beta   90.00
_cell.angle_gamma   90.00
#
_symmetry.space_group_name_H-M   'P 1'
#
loop_
_entity.id
_entity.type
_entity.pdbx_description
1 polymer ?
#
loop_
_entity_poly.entity_id
_entity_poly.type
_entity_poly.pdbx_seq_one_letter_code
_entity_poly.pdbx_strand_id
1 'polypeptide(L)'
;MTLFRLAISALFILSSIAAAQAKTVWVDDQLYLPVRSGAGSQYRIIENAVPSGTAMEVIETSDTGYTRVRTAKGNDGWVSSQYLSDSPIAADQLKTVSRQLEQAKTELSSLREQLKDVSSERDNLSDVESSLSTRSDELQQELMRIKNIASNSINLERRNGELLGENQTLRNDLEVLTAENERLEASKESDVMLVGGALVLGGVLLALLIPMLKPTRKTDNWA
;
A
#
# COMPACT_ATOMS: atom_id res chain seq x y z
N MET A 1 -70.46 -63.94 4.16
CA MET A 1 -70.50 -63.64 2.70
C MET A 1 -70.53 -62.15 2.35
N THR A 2 -70.93 -61.26 3.26
CA THR A 2 -71.03 -59.80 3.02
C THR A 2 -69.67 -59.09 3.03
N LEU A 3 -68.75 -59.47 3.92
CA LEU A 3 -67.41 -58.87 4.03
C LEU A 3 -66.52 -59.15 2.81
N PHE A 4 -66.61 -60.35 2.23
CA PHE A 4 -65.85 -60.72 1.02
C PHE A 4 -66.32 -59.93 -0.22
N ARG A 5 -67.63 -59.65 -0.32
CA ARG A 5 -68.20 -58.82 -1.38
C ARG A 5 -67.79 -57.35 -1.26
N LEU A 6 -67.72 -56.83 -0.03
CA LEU A 6 -67.20 -55.48 0.26
C LEU A 6 -65.70 -55.34 -0.05
N ALA A 7 -64.90 -56.37 0.23
CA ALA A 7 -63.48 -56.38 -0.10
C ALA A 7 -63.24 -56.37 -1.63
N ILE A 8 -64.03 -57.14 -2.39
CA ILE A 8 -63.95 -57.15 -3.85
C ILE A 8 -64.40 -55.81 -4.45
N SER A 9 -65.49 -55.21 -3.94
CA SER A 9 -65.92 -53.88 -4.41
C SER A 9 -64.90 -52.80 -4.08
N ALA A 10 -64.26 -52.85 -2.91
CA ALA A 10 -63.17 -51.93 -2.55
C ALA A 10 -61.95 -52.10 -3.46
N LEU A 11 -61.59 -53.33 -3.83
CA LEU A 11 -60.49 -53.61 -4.75
C LEU A 11 -60.76 -53.09 -6.17
N PHE A 12 -62.00 -53.18 -6.64
CA PHE A 12 -62.41 -52.60 -7.94
C PHE A 12 -62.39 -51.07 -7.94
N ILE A 13 -62.77 -50.43 -6.83
CA ILE A 13 -62.69 -48.96 -6.68
C ILE A 13 -61.23 -48.49 -6.60
N LEU A 14 -60.35 -49.25 -5.93
CA LEU A 14 -58.92 -48.89 -5.83
C LEU A 14 -58.18 -49.06 -7.17
N SER A 15 -58.60 -50.01 -8.00
CA SER A 15 -58.04 -50.23 -9.35
C SER A 15 -58.44 -49.12 -10.34
N SER A 16 -59.65 -48.56 -10.23
CA SER A 16 -60.09 -47.49 -11.15
C SER A 16 -59.39 -46.15 -10.92
N ILE A 17 -58.88 -45.90 -9.71
CA ILE A 17 -58.13 -44.68 -9.35
C ILE A 17 -56.74 -44.66 -10.01
N ALA A 18 -56.14 -45.83 -10.27
CA ALA A 18 -54.82 -45.93 -10.90
C ALA A 18 -54.82 -45.62 -12.42
N ALA A 19 -55.98 -45.64 -13.08
CA ALA A 19 -56.10 -45.47 -14.53
C ALA A 19 -56.24 -44.00 -14.99
N ALA A 20 -56.32 -43.03 -14.06
CA ALA A 20 -56.52 -41.62 -14.38
C ALA A 20 -55.24 -40.77 -14.16
N GLN A 21 -54.11 -41.18 -14.74
CA GLN A 21 -52.91 -40.33 -14.84
C GLN A 21 -53.07 -39.42 -16.07
N ALA A 22 -53.59 -38.21 -15.87
CA ALA A 22 -53.70 -37.23 -16.94
C ALA A 22 -52.30 -36.79 -17.41
N LYS A 23 -51.91 -37.18 -18.63
CA LYS A 23 -50.65 -36.76 -19.25
C LYS A 23 -50.84 -35.37 -19.85
N THR A 24 -50.17 -34.36 -19.29
CA THR A 24 -50.08 -33.04 -19.90
C THR A 24 -49.28 -33.13 -21.20
N VAL A 25 -49.86 -32.64 -22.29
CA VAL A 25 -49.23 -32.55 -23.62
C VAL A 25 -49.32 -31.10 -24.07
N TRP A 26 -48.32 -30.63 -24.80
CA TRP A 26 -48.26 -29.27 -25.36
C TRP A 26 -48.46 -29.32 -26.86
N VAL A 27 -49.02 -28.24 -27.41
CA VAL A 27 -49.06 -28.03 -28.86
C VAL A 27 -47.65 -27.65 -29.31
N ASP A 28 -47.16 -28.33 -30.35
CA ASP A 28 -45.87 -28.03 -30.96
C ASP A 28 -45.94 -26.71 -31.74
N ASP A 29 -44.87 -25.91 -31.67
CA ASP A 29 -44.75 -24.60 -32.33
C ASP A 29 -44.18 -24.73 -33.76
N GLN A 30 -43.89 -25.96 -34.20
CA GLN A 30 -43.44 -26.22 -35.58
C GLN A 30 -44.59 -26.12 -36.58
N LEU A 31 -44.52 -25.10 -37.43
CA LEU A 31 -45.41 -24.92 -38.57
C LEU A 31 -44.71 -25.37 -39.85
N TYR A 32 -45.48 -25.99 -40.76
CA TYR A 32 -45.01 -26.38 -42.09
C TYR A 32 -45.76 -25.61 -43.17
N LEU A 33 -45.03 -24.85 -43.98
CA LEU A 33 -45.56 -24.01 -45.03
C LEU A 33 -45.44 -24.72 -46.40
N PRO A 34 -46.57 -25.01 -47.07
CA PRO A 34 -46.53 -25.55 -48.43
C PRO A 34 -46.24 -24.45 -49.45
N VAL A 35 -45.31 -24.71 -50.36
CA VAL A 35 -45.02 -23.85 -51.51
C VAL A 35 -45.81 -24.36 -52.71
N ARG A 36 -46.48 -23.45 -53.41
CA ARG A 36 -47.40 -23.76 -54.52
C ARG A 36 -46.93 -23.18 -55.84
N SER A 37 -47.42 -23.73 -56.95
CA SER A 37 -47.09 -23.25 -58.30
C SER A 37 -47.81 -21.95 -58.70
N GLY A 38 -48.78 -21.46 -57.93
CA GLY A 38 -49.55 -20.25 -58.24
C GLY A 38 -50.19 -19.61 -57.00
N ALA A 39 -50.68 -18.37 -57.16
CA ALA A 39 -51.19 -17.50 -56.10
C ALA A 39 -52.60 -17.89 -55.60
N GLY A 40 -52.73 -19.08 -55.01
CA GLY A 40 -54.02 -19.61 -54.55
C GLY A 40 -53.95 -21.03 -53.97
N SER A 41 -54.97 -21.44 -53.22
CA SER A 41 -55.04 -22.78 -52.61
C SER A 41 -55.34 -23.90 -53.61
N GLN A 42 -55.87 -23.54 -54.79
CA GLN A 42 -56.18 -24.46 -55.89
C GLN A 42 -54.93 -24.93 -56.66
N TYR A 43 -53.80 -24.24 -56.53
CA TYR A 43 -52.59 -24.58 -57.27
C TYR A 43 -51.83 -25.74 -56.65
N ARG A 44 -51.13 -26.50 -57.50
CA ARG A 44 -50.34 -27.66 -57.10
C ARG A 44 -49.27 -27.28 -56.08
N ILE A 45 -49.13 -28.08 -55.03
CA ILE A 45 -48.03 -27.98 -54.07
C ILE A 45 -46.75 -28.51 -54.76
N ILE A 46 -45.73 -27.66 -54.85
CA ILE A 46 -44.42 -28.00 -55.39
C ILE A 46 -43.44 -28.43 -54.28
N GLU A 47 -43.62 -27.91 -53.07
CA GLU A 47 -42.87 -28.31 -51.87
C GLU A 47 -43.83 -28.39 -50.68
N ASN A 48 -43.92 -29.56 -50.05
CA ASN A 48 -45.03 -29.88 -49.15
C ASN A 48 -44.83 -29.42 -47.70
N ALA A 49 -43.59 -29.16 -47.28
CA ALA A 49 -43.26 -28.97 -45.88
C ALA A 49 -42.00 -28.14 -45.69
N VAL A 50 -42.10 -26.82 -45.92
CA VAL A 50 -41.02 -25.92 -45.51
C VAL A 50 -41.19 -25.58 -44.03
N PRO A 51 -40.21 -25.90 -43.16
CA PRO A 51 -40.34 -25.65 -41.73
C PRO A 51 -40.31 -24.15 -41.41
N SER A 52 -40.97 -23.77 -40.31
CA SER A 52 -40.90 -22.42 -39.75
C SER A 52 -39.44 -22.00 -39.49
N GLY A 53 -39.15 -20.71 -39.69
CA GLY A 53 -37.79 -20.17 -39.58
C GLY A 53 -36.93 -20.31 -40.84
N THR A 54 -37.41 -21.01 -41.88
CA THR A 54 -36.70 -21.07 -43.16
C THR A 54 -36.71 -19.68 -43.82
N ALA A 55 -35.52 -19.11 -44.04
CA ALA A 55 -35.38 -17.85 -44.75
C ALA A 55 -35.76 -18.01 -46.24
N MET A 56 -36.47 -17.02 -46.76
CA MET A 56 -36.91 -16.95 -48.16
C MET A 56 -36.72 -15.54 -48.70
N GLU A 57 -36.48 -15.42 -49.99
CA GLU A 57 -36.41 -14.12 -50.68
C GLU A 57 -37.78 -13.80 -51.28
N VAL A 58 -38.35 -12.64 -50.96
CA VAL A 58 -39.62 -12.18 -51.53
C VAL A 58 -39.37 -11.61 -52.94
N ILE A 59 -40.07 -12.14 -53.93
CA ILE A 59 -40.00 -11.70 -55.33
C ILE A 59 -41.15 -10.74 -55.64
N GLU A 60 -42.37 -11.12 -55.27
CA GLU A 60 -43.59 -10.41 -55.63
C GLU A 60 -44.69 -10.68 -54.59
N THR A 61 -45.49 -9.67 -54.26
CA THR A 61 -46.66 -9.82 -53.38
C THR A 61 -47.93 -9.62 -54.20
N SER A 62 -48.85 -10.58 -54.15
CA SER A 62 -50.14 -10.52 -54.84
C SER A 62 -51.24 -10.03 -53.90
N ASP A 63 -52.23 -9.33 -54.46
CA ASP A 63 -53.45 -8.89 -53.75
C ASP A 63 -54.31 -10.08 -53.27
N THR A 64 -54.04 -11.30 -53.74
CA THR A 64 -54.77 -12.52 -53.36
C THR A 64 -54.37 -13.10 -52.00
N GLY A 65 -53.48 -12.43 -51.24
CA GLY A 65 -52.96 -12.92 -49.95
C GLY A 65 -51.87 -13.99 -50.09
N TYR A 66 -51.24 -14.05 -51.26
CA TYR A 66 -50.10 -14.92 -51.55
C TYR A 66 -48.90 -14.09 -51.96
N THR A 67 -47.72 -14.54 -51.54
CA THR A 67 -46.43 -13.95 -51.89
C THR A 67 -45.62 -14.95 -52.70
N ARG A 68 -45.05 -14.52 -53.81
CA ARG A 68 -44.07 -15.28 -54.57
C ARG A 68 -42.71 -15.14 -53.91
N VAL A 69 -42.11 -16.27 -53.58
CA VAL A 69 -40.85 -16.37 -52.86
C VAL A 69 -39.87 -17.28 -53.61
N ARG A 70 -38.59 -17.03 -53.43
CA ARG A 70 -37.50 -17.95 -53.81
C ARG A 70 -37.02 -18.68 -52.57
N THR A 71 -37.04 -20.01 -52.63
CA THR A 71 -36.50 -20.85 -51.57
C THR A 71 -34.97 -20.90 -51.65
N ALA A 72 -34.30 -21.29 -50.56
CA ALA A 72 -32.84 -21.45 -50.52
C ALA A 72 -32.30 -22.45 -51.57
N LYS A 73 -33.17 -23.33 -52.10
CA LYS A 73 -32.83 -24.29 -53.18
C LYS A 73 -32.88 -23.65 -54.58
N GLY A 74 -33.26 -22.37 -54.69
CA GLY A 74 -33.39 -21.63 -55.95
C GLY A 74 -34.73 -21.82 -56.67
N ASN A 75 -35.71 -22.50 -56.06
CA ASN A 75 -37.03 -22.69 -56.65
C ASN A 75 -37.95 -21.52 -56.32
N ASP A 76 -38.62 -21.01 -57.35
CA ASP A 76 -39.67 -20.00 -57.20
C ASP A 76 -41.02 -20.67 -56.94
N GLY A 77 -41.82 -20.10 -56.04
CA GLY A 77 -43.18 -20.53 -55.81
C GLY A 77 -43.99 -19.54 -54.98
N TRP A 78 -45.25 -19.87 -54.74
CA TRP A 78 -46.20 -19.03 -54.01
C TRP A 78 -46.50 -19.61 -52.65
N VAL A 79 -46.46 -18.77 -51.62
CA VAL A 79 -46.80 -19.12 -50.23
C VAL A 79 -47.83 -18.14 -49.70
N SER A 80 -48.59 -18.53 -48.67
CA SER A 80 -49.57 -17.62 -48.06
C SER A 80 -48.86 -16.56 -47.23
N SER A 81 -49.17 -15.30 -47.48
CA SER A 81 -48.50 -14.15 -46.86
C SER A 81 -48.69 -14.08 -45.34
N GLN A 82 -49.75 -14.69 -44.80
CA GLN A 82 -50.04 -14.71 -43.36
C GLN A 82 -49.01 -15.48 -42.52
N TYR A 83 -48.19 -16.34 -43.15
CA TYR A 83 -47.14 -17.11 -42.48
C TYR A 83 -45.75 -16.50 -42.69
N LEU A 84 -45.66 -15.38 -43.39
CA LEU A 84 -44.40 -14.67 -43.59
C LEU A 84 -44.24 -13.58 -42.52
N SER A 85 -43.01 -13.42 -42.06
CA SER A 85 -42.60 -12.41 -41.09
C SER A 85 -41.28 -11.80 -41.57
N ASP A 86 -41.12 -10.49 -41.38
CA ASP A 86 -39.88 -9.77 -41.69
C ASP A 86 -38.78 -10.06 -40.64
N SER A 87 -39.11 -10.75 -39.55
CA SER A 87 -38.19 -11.10 -38.47
C SER A 87 -38.07 -12.62 -38.30
N PRO A 88 -36.89 -13.13 -37.83
CA PRO A 88 -36.69 -14.54 -37.53
C PRO A 88 -37.70 -15.06 -36.50
N ILE A 89 -37.92 -16.38 -36.47
CA ILE A 89 -38.83 -16.98 -35.49
C ILE A 89 -38.36 -16.79 -34.05
N ALA A 90 -39.31 -16.81 -33.11
CA ALA A 90 -39.02 -16.64 -31.69
C ALA A 90 -37.96 -17.61 -31.16
N ALA A 91 -37.93 -18.85 -31.65
CA ALA A 91 -36.94 -19.85 -31.25
C ALA A 91 -35.48 -19.43 -31.60
N ASP A 92 -35.26 -18.89 -32.80
CA ASP A 92 -33.93 -18.44 -33.25
C ASP A 92 -33.52 -17.14 -32.53
N GLN A 93 -34.47 -16.24 -32.29
CA GLN A 93 -34.23 -15.05 -31.48
C GLN A 93 -33.85 -15.44 -30.05
N LEU A 94 -34.59 -16.36 -29.44
CA LEU A 94 -34.31 -16.87 -28.08
C LEU A 94 -32.93 -17.52 -28.01
N LYS A 95 -32.56 -18.32 -29.01
CA LYS A 95 -31.22 -18.91 -29.11
C LYS A 95 -30.12 -17.85 -29.20
N THR A 96 -30.36 -16.79 -29.97
CA THR A 96 -29.40 -15.67 -30.10
C THR A 96 -29.26 -14.90 -28.80
N VAL A 97 -30.38 -14.50 -28.20
CA VAL A 97 -30.41 -13.72 -26.95
C VAL A 97 -29.87 -14.53 -25.77
N SER A 98 -30.21 -15.82 -25.66
CA SER A 98 -29.63 -16.69 -24.62
C SER A 98 -28.13 -16.83 -24.75
N ARG A 99 -27.60 -16.96 -25.97
CA ARG A 99 -26.14 -16.96 -26.20
C ARG A 99 -25.51 -15.63 -25.80
N GLN A 100 -26.12 -14.51 -26.19
CA GLN A 100 -25.65 -13.18 -25.79
C GLN A 100 -25.68 -12.98 -24.27
N LEU A 101 -26.72 -13.48 -23.60
CA LEU A 101 -26.86 -13.44 -22.15
C LEU A 101 -25.72 -14.19 -21.46
N GLU A 102 -25.41 -15.41 -21.91
CA GLU A 102 -24.33 -16.21 -21.33
C GLU A 102 -22.94 -15.60 -21.61
N GLN A 103 -22.75 -15.00 -22.79
CA GLN A 103 -21.54 -14.24 -23.08
C GLN A 103 -21.41 -13.01 -22.17
N ALA A 104 -22.46 -12.21 -22.04
CA ALA A 104 -22.48 -11.03 -21.19
C ALA A 104 -22.26 -11.38 -19.71
N LYS A 105 -22.85 -12.48 -19.21
CA LYS A 105 -22.59 -12.97 -17.85
C LYS A 105 -21.13 -13.35 -17.65
N THR A 106 -20.55 -14.06 -18.61
CA THR A 106 -19.14 -14.48 -18.57
C THR A 106 -18.21 -13.26 -18.57
N GLU A 107 -18.45 -12.31 -19.47
CA GLU A 107 -17.70 -11.05 -19.53
C GLU A 107 -17.82 -10.26 -18.22
N LEU A 108 -19.03 -10.13 -17.67
CA LEU A 108 -19.27 -9.43 -16.42
C LEU A 108 -18.52 -10.09 -15.25
N SER A 109 -18.48 -11.43 -15.19
CA SER A 109 -17.66 -12.14 -14.19
C SER A 109 -16.15 -11.85 -14.34
N SER A 110 -15.65 -11.83 -15.58
CA SER A 110 -14.24 -11.51 -15.85
C SER A 110 -13.90 -10.06 -15.49
N LEU A 111 -14.76 -9.11 -15.88
CA LEU A 111 -14.59 -7.69 -15.56
C LEU A 111 -14.63 -7.44 -14.04
N ARG A 112 -15.48 -8.17 -13.31
CA ARG A 112 -15.51 -8.10 -11.85
C ARG A 112 -14.21 -8.59 -11.21
N GLU A 113 -13.63 -9.68 -11.72
CA GLU A 113 -12.34 -10.16 -11.21
C GLU A 113 -11.22 -9.17 -11.53
N GLN A 114 -11.16 -8.68 -12.77
CA GLN A 114 -10.18 -7.65 -13.16
C GLN A 114 -10.29 -6.38 -12.30
N LEU A 115 -11.51 -5.93 -11.99
CA LEU A 115 -11.72 -4.75 -11.16
C LEU A 115 -11.27 -4.97 -9.71
N LYS A 116 -11.46 -6.18 -9.18
CA LYS A 116 -10.95 -6.58 -7.87
C LYS A 116 -9.43 -6.60 -7.85
N ASP A 117 -8.79 -7.18 -8.88
CA ASP A 117 -7.33 -7.24 -9.00
C ASP A 117 -6.71 -5.85 -9.12
N VAL A 118 -7.24 -5.01 -10.03
CA VAL A 118 -6.79 -3.63 -10.22
C VAL A 118 -7.01 -2.78 -8.96
N SER A 119 -8.13 -2.97 -8.25
CA SER A 119 -8.33 -2.26 -6.98
C SER A 119 -7.31 -2.68 -5.93
N SER A 120 -7.00 -3.98 -5.84
CA SER A 120 -6.01 -4.51 -4.88
C SER A 120 -4.60 -4.02 -5.22
N GLU A 121 -4.25 -3.98 -6.50
CA GLU A 121 -2.98 -3.41 -6.98
C GLU A 121 -2.88 -1.91 -6.65
N ARG A 122 -3.96 -1.15 -6.86
CA ARG A 122 -4.01 0.27 -6.51
C ARG A 122 -3.83 0.50 -5.01
N ASP A 123 -4.46 -0.31 -4.16
CA ASP A 123 -4.31 -0.22 -2.71
C ASP A 123 -2.86 -0.54 -2.28
N ASN A 124 -2.27 -1.61 -2.84
CA ASN A 124 -0.87 -1.96 -2.59
C ASN A 124 0.11 -0.85 -3.05
N LEU A 125 -0.11 -0.26 -4.23
CA LEU A 125 0.69 0.86 -4.74
C LEU A 125 0.60 2.08 -3.83
N SER A 126 -0.59 2.38 -3.33
CA SER A 126 -0.80 3.48 -2.37
C SER A 126 -0.04 3.25 -1.06
N ASP A 127 -0.03 2.02 -0.55
CA ASP A 127 0.72 1.67 0.66
C ASP A 127 2.24 1.76 0.44
N VAL A 128 2.71 1.27 -0.72
CA VAL A 128 4.12 1.38 -1.11
C VAL A 128 4.52 2.85 -1.24
N GLU A 129 3.72 3.69 -1.88
CA GLU A 129 3.99 5.13 -2.03
C GLU A 129 4.12 5.83 -0.66
N SER A 130 3.20 5.56 0.26
CA SER A 130 3.23 6.07 1.64
C SER A 130 4.50 5.63 2.39
N SER A 131 4.87 4.36 2.26
CA SER A 131 6.09 3.82 2.87
C SER A 131 7.36 4.45 2.29
N LEU A 132 7.38 4.69 0.97
CA LEU A 132 8.50 5.29 0.26
C LEU A 132 8.67 6.75 0.65
N SER A 133 7.55 7.49 0.78
CA SER A 133 7.55 8.86 1.27
C SER A 133 8.13 8.94 2.69
N THR A 134 7.65 8.08 3.60
CA THR A 134 8.15 8.01 4.98
C THR A 134 9.64 7.71 5.01
N ARG A 135 10.11 6.77 4.18
CA ARG A 135 11.53 6.41 4.11
C ARG A 135 12.38 7.53 3.52
N SER A 136 11.87 8.26 2.53
CA SER A 136 12.52 9.44 1.98
C SER A 136 12.73 10.50 3.05
N ASP A 137 11.69 10.79 3.85
CA ASP A 137 11.77 11.76 4.95
C ASP A 137 12.77 11.33 6.03
N GLU A 138 12.75 10.05 6.41
CA GLU A 138 13.71 9.48 7.36
C GLU A 138 15.16 9.62 6.85
N LEU A 139 15.40 9.28 5.59
CA LEU A 139 16.73 9.41 4.97
C LEU A 139 17.19 10.87 4.89
N GLN A 140 16.29 11.81 4.59
CA GLN A 140 16.61 13.24 4.61
C GLN A 140 16.97 13.71 6.02
N GLN A 141 16.22 13.29 7.05
CA GLN A 141 16.53 13.61 8.44
C GLN A 141 17.88 13.03 8.87
N GLU A 142 18.19 11.80 8.47
CA GLU A 142 19.47 11.17 8.79
C GLU A 142 20.64 11.85 8.09
N LEU A 143 20.47 12.25 6.83
CA LEU A 143 21.46 13.08 6.12
C LEU A 143 21.70 14.40 6.83
N MET A 144 20.64 15.08 7.30
CA MET A 144 20.78 16.31 8.09
C MET A 144 21.50 16.05 9.42
N ARG A 145 21.16 14.95 10.11
CA ARG A 145 21.82 14.55 11.36
C ARG A 145 23.32 14.31 11.16
N ILE A 146 23.69 13.53 10.16
CA ILE A 146 25.09 13.22 9.83
C ILE A 146 25.84 14.51 9.48
N LYS A 147 25.25 15.38 8.66
CA LYS A 147 25.86 16.67 8.31
C LYS A 147 26.09 17.57 9.53
N ASN A 148 25.15 17.59 10.47
CA ASN A 148 25.28 18.34 11.72
C ASN A 148 26.37 17.74 12.62
N ILE A 149 26.43 16.41 12.77
CA ILE A 149 27.47 15.73 13.55
C ILE A 149 28.85 16.01 12.97
N ALA A 150 29.01 15.90 11.64
CA ALA A 150 30.26 16.19 10.96
C ALA A 150 30.69 17.67 11.11
N SER A 151 29.73 18.61 11.14
CA SER A 151 30.03 20.02 11.41
C SER A 151 30.47 20.24 12.87
N ASN A 152 29.85 19.53 13.82
CA ASN A 152 30.19 19.60 15.23
C ASN A 152 31.57 19.00 15.55
N SER A 153 32.00 17.93 14.86
CA SER A 153 33.33 17.35 15.09
C SER A 153 34.46 18.30 14.72
N ILE A 154 34.30 19.08 13.64
CA ILE A 154 35.27 20.13 13.26
C ILE A 154 35.38 21.20 14.36
N ASN A 155 34.25 21.61 14.92
CA ASN A 155 34.24 22.57 16.04
C ASN A 155 34.86 21.96 17.31
N LEU A 156 34.65 20.67 17.56
CA LEU A 156 35.23 19.97 18.70
C LEU A 156 36.75 19.86 18.59
N GLU A 157 37.27 19.55 17.41
CA GLU A 157 38.71 19.49 17.13
C GLU A 157 39.38 20.85 17.35
N ARG A 158 38.74 21.94 16.85
CA ARG A 158 39.22 23.31 17.09
C ARG A 158 39.30 23.64 18.58
N ARG A 159 38.22 23.38 19.34
CA ARG A 159 38.18 23.64 20.79
C ARG A 159 39.19 22.81 21.57
N ASN A 160 39.42 21.56 21.16
CA ASN A 160 40.44 20.72 21.79
C ASN A 160 41.84 21.31 21.58
N GLY A 161 42.15 21.78 20.37
CA GLY A 161 43.39 22.50 20.08
C GLY A 161 43.56 23.77 20.92
N GLU A 162 42.50 24.59 21.05
CA GLU A 162 42.48 25.79 21.90
C GLU A 162 42.74 25.43 23.38
N LEU A 163 42.03 24.43 23.91
CA LEU A 163 42.19 23.98 25.31
C LEU A 163 43.58 23.40 25.60
N LEU A 164 44.19 22.70 24.64
CA LEU A 164 45.56 22.21 24.77
C LEU A 164 46.55 23.39 24.79
N GLY A 165 46.32 24.40 23.96
CA GLY A 165 47.09 25.65 23.99
C GLY A 165 46.97 26.38 25.32
N GLU A 166 45.75 26.57 25.82
CA GLU A 166 45.48 27.22 27.11
C GLU A 166 46.06 26.44 28.30
N ASN A 167 45.99 25.09 28.26
CA ASN A 167 46.65 24.26 29.26
C ASN A 167 48.18 24.46 29.24
N GLN A 168 48.79 24.61 28.06
CA GLN A 168 50.21 24.86 27.97
C GLN A 168 50.59 26.24 28.52
N THR A 169 49.81 27.28 28.21
CA THR A 169 50.06 28.63 28.74
C THR A 169 49.90 28.66 30.24
N LEU A 170 48.83 28.07 30.79
CA LEU A 170 48.63 28.00 32.24
C LEU A 170 49.76 27.23 32.94
N ARG A 171 50.28 26.16 32.34
CA ARG A 171 51.44 25.43 32.87
C ARG A 171 52.69 26.30 32.89
N ASN A 172 52.96 27.01 31.79
CA ASN A 172 54.10 27.93 31.71
C ASN A 172 53.97 29.07 32.75
N ASP A 173 52.76 29.62 32.89
CA ASP A 173 52.48 30.68 33.88
C ASP A 173 52.67 30.17 35.30
N LEU A 174 52.24 28.94 35.61
CA LEU A 174 52.50 28.30 36.90
C LEU A 174 53.99 28.12 37.16
N GLU A 175 54.76 27.69 36.14
CA GLU A 175 56.21 27.53 36.27
C GLU A 175 56.90 28.88 36.53
N VAL A 176 56.53 29.92 35.78
CA VAL A 176 57.04 31.29 35.97
C VAL A 176 56.67 31.84 37.35
N LEU A 177 55.41 31.72 37.76
CA LEU A 177 54.95 32.20 39.06
C LEU A 177 55.60 31.45 40.21
N THR A 178 55.84 30.15 40.07
CA THR A 178 56.54 29.35 41.08
C THR A 178 58.00 29.80 41.17
N ALA A 179 58.68 29.98 40.05
CA ALA A 179 60.06 30.47 40.01
C ALA A 179 60.17 31.91 40.58
N GLU A 180 59.20 32.78 40.31
CA GLU A 180 59.13 34.12 40.88
C GLU A 180 58.90 34.08 42.39
N ASN A 181 58.04 33.18 42.87
CA ASN A 181 57.79 32.98 44.30
C ASN A 181 59.05 32.46 45.01
N GLU A 182 59.69 31.42 44.48
CA GLU A 182 60.98 30.90 44.99
C GLU A 182 62.06 31.99 45.02
N ARG A 183 62.14 32.81 43.97
CA ARG A 183 63.07 33.96 43.91
C ARG A 183 62.73 35.01 44.96
N LEU A 184 61.46 35.35 45.14
CA LEU A 184 60.98 36.31 46.15
C LEU A 184 61.31 35.80 47.55
N GLU A 185 61.05 34.52 47.82
CA GLU A 185 61.37 33.88 49.10
C GLU A 185 62.88 33.87 49.37
N ALA A 186 63.70 33.49 48.39
CA ALA A 186 65.16 33.55 48.50
C ALA A 186 65.68 34.98 48.72
N SER A 187 65.08 35.99 48.07
CA SER A 187 65.45 37.40 48.29
C SER A 187 65.10 37.87 49.70
N LYS A 188 63.93 37.45 50.21
CA LYS A 188 63.48 37.76 51.57
C LYS A 188 64.37 37.09 52.61
N GLU A 189 64.77 35.84 52.37
CA GLU A 189 65.72 35.14 53.23
C GLU A 189 67.09 35.85 53.24
N SER A 190 67.57 36.30 52.08
CA SER A 190 68.82 37.05 51.96
C SER A 190 68.78 38.38 52.75
N ASP A 191 67.69 39.14 52.67
CA ASP A 191 67.50 40.38 53.43
C ASP A 191 67.45 40.13 54.94
N VAL A 192 66.73 39.09 55.37
CA VAL A 192 66.67 38.68 56.78
C VAL A 192 68.03 38.22 57.28
N MET A 193 68.82 37.52 56.45
CA MET A 193 70.18 37.10 56.80
C MET A 193 71.12 38.31 56.96
N LEU A 194 71.02 39.32 56.10
CA LEU A 194 71.80 40.56 56.21
C LEU A 194 71.45 41.32 57.50
N VAL A 195 70.17 41.49 57.81
CA VAL A 195 69.72 42.14 59.05
C VAL A 195 70.13 41.32 60.27
N GLY A 196 70.00 40.00 60.22
CA GLY A 196 70.43 39.09 61.29
C GLY A 196 71.95 39.16 61.52
N GLY A 197 72.75 39.16 60.45
CA GLY A 197 74.21 39.32 60.53
C GLY A 197 74.62 40.68 61.10
N ALA A 198 73.96 41.77 60.69
CA ALA A 198 74.18 43.10 61.23
C ALA A 198 73.85 43.18 62.73
N LEU A 199 72.74 42.55 63.17
CA LEU A 199 72.34 42.48 64.58
C LEU A 199 73.38 41.73 65.43
N VAL A 200 73.87 40.58 64.95
CA VAL A 200 74.90 39.79 65.65
C VAL A 200 76.21 40.57 65.75
N LEU A 201 76.69 41.17 64.66
CA LEU A 201 77.89 42.01 64.66
C LEU A 201 77.76 43.21 65.61
N GLY A 202 76.60 43.89 65.62
CA GLY A 202 76.31 44.97 66.56
C GLY A 202 76.32 44.51 68.02
N GLY A 203 75.75 43.34 68.32
CA GLY A 203 75.78 42.74 69.65
C GLY A 203 77.20 42.41 70.12
N VAL A 204 78.04 41.87 69.24
CA VAL A 204 79.47 41.60 69.53
C VAL A 204 80.24 42.89 69.80
N LEU A 205 80.05 43.92 68.97
CA LEU A 205 80.66 45.24 69.18
C LEU A 205 80.26 45.84 70.53
N LEU A 206 78.98 45.79 70.90
CA LEU A 206 78.50 46.26 72.19
C LEU A 206 79.08 45.45 73.36
N ALA A 207 79.15 44.12 73.24
CA ALA A 207 79.75 43.26 74.26
C ALA A 207 81.24 43.57 74.49
N LEU A 208 81.95 44.03 73.47
CA LEU A 208 83.36 44.42 73.54
C LEU A 208 83.54 45.86 74.05
N LEU A 209 82.61 46.76 73.74
CA LEU A 209 82.68 48.18 74.14
C LEU A 209 82.24 48.42 75.59
N ILE A 210 81.21 47.71 76.08
CA ILE A 210 80.67 47.85 77.45
C ILE A 210 81.71 47.65 78.56
N PRO A 211 82.60 46.63 78.53
CA PRO A 211 83.62 46.47 79.57
C PRO A 211 84.67 47.60 79.60
N MET A 212 84.80 48.36 78.51
CA MET A 212 85.79 49.45 78.38
C MET A 212 85.31 50.78 78.99
N LEU A 213 84.00 50.92 79.29
CA LEU A 213 83.41 52.11 79.93
C LEU A 213 83.21 51.97 81.46
N LYS A 214 83.69 50.88 82.07
CA LYS A 214 83.52 50.65 83.51
C LYS A 214 84.48 51.54 84.32
N PRO A 215 84.01 52.45 85.20
CA PRO A 215 84.90 53.29 86.01
C PRO A 215 85.60 52.46 87.09
N THR A 216 86.93 52.52 87.13
CA THR A 216 87.75 51.88 88.16
C THR A 216 87.65 52.67 89.47
N ARG A 217 86.98 52.13 90.50
CA ARG A 217 87.10 52.66 91.86
C ARG A 217 88.41 52.16 92.48
N LYS A 218 89.33 53.10 92.71
CA LYS A 218 90.51 52.91 93.54
C LYS A 218 90.08 52.73 95.01
N THR A 219 90.76 51.79 95.65
CA THR A 219 90.87 51.56 97.09
C THR A 219 91.51 52.75 97.80
N ASP A 220 91.24 52.88 99.10
CA ASP A 220 92.09 53.43 100.18
C ASP A 220 91.34 53.05 101.49
N ASN A 221 91.78 52.14 102.40
CA ASN A 221 92.92 52.20 103.35
C ASN A 221 93.32 53.66 103.63
N TRP A 222 93.41 54.22 104.84
CA TRP A 222 93.81 53.76 106.17
C TRP A 222 93.59 54.96 107.14
N ALA A 223 93.69 54.71 108.46
CA ALA A 223 93.68 55.68 109.60
C ALA A 223 92.33 56.26 110.05
#